data_AF-A0AA40E6R1-F1
#
_entry.id   AF-A0AA40E6R1-F1
#
_cell.length_a   1.000
_cell.length_b   1.000
_cell.length_c   1.000
_cell.angle_alpha   90.00
_cell.angle_beta   90.00
_cell.angle_gamma   90.00
#
_symmetry.space_group_name_H-M   'P 1'
#
loop_
_entity.id
_entity.type
_entity.pdbx_description
1 polymer ?
#
loop_
_entity_poly.entity_id
_entity_poly.type
_entity_poly.pdbx_seq_one_letter_code
_entity_poly.pdbx_strand_id
1 'polypeptide(L)'
;MDTSGTEMDATTFLHLTSLLWLLAQSLPLILWPSFIITLLASANYYPSPHTTKIETYFARSLGLSQLFFALVLLVLSGLLPLGPAGTTSANNPYAQAVVLITTLYHAAAGIYSYTRFTATGGQVAYLIGSLGSGFLSCVGLYVLLFGDEKRLSRRTGADKSTSGWPFRNAVADKRKKTRRS
;
A
#
# COMPACT_ATOMS: atom_id res chain seq x y z
N MET A 1 21.35 12.94 -25.64
CA MET A 1 21.94 13.18 -24.31
C MET A 1 20.92 12.64 -23.33
N ASP A 2 21.10 11.37 -22.96
CA ASP A 2 20.17 10.63 -22.11
C ASP A 2 20.18 11.23 -20.70
N THR A 3 19.09 11.89 -20.35
CA THR A 3 18.70 12.14 -18.97
C THR A 3 17.64 11.11 -18.58
N SER A 4 17.96 9.82 -18.70
CA SER A 4 17.19 8.76 -18.03
C SER A 4 17.61 8.70 -16.56
N GLY A 5 17.41 9.82 -15.86
CA GLY A 5 17.25 9.75 -14.42
C GLY A 5 16.11 8.80 -14.16
N THR A 6 16.35 7.74 -13.41
CA THR A 6 15.37 6.73 -13.04
C THR A 6 14.29 7.40 -12.17
N GLU A 7 13.31 8.05 -12.78
CA GLU A 7 12.07 8.41 -12.10
C GLU A 7 11.39 7.10 -11.74
N MET A 8 11.39 6.76 -10.46
CA MET A 8 10.62 5.63 -9.96
C MET A 8 9.14 5.92 -10.16
N ASP A 9 8.45 5.04 -10.89
CA ASP A 9 6.99 5.10 -11.03
C ASP A 9 6.33 5.07 -9.64
N ALA A 10 5.29 5.88 -9.45
CA ALA A 10 4.59 6.04 -8.19
C ALA A 10 4.01 4.69 -7.68
N THR A 11 3.66 3.80 -8.60
CA THR A 11 3.24 2.41 -8.29
C THR A 11 4.36 1.62 -7.61
N THR A 12 5.58 1.71 -8.16
CA THR A 12 6.77 1.04 -7.64
C THR A 12 7.17 1.63 -6.28
N PHE A 13 7.08 2.95 -6.13
CA PHE A 13 7.32 3.62 -4.85
C PHE A 13 6.35 3.15 -3.76
N LEU A 14 5.05 3.04 -4.06
CA LEU A 14 4.06 2.51 -3.11
C LEU A 14 4.39 1.08 -2.71
N HIS A 15 4.64 0.19 -3.68
CA HIS A 15 4.93 -1.21 -3.38
C HIS A 15 6.19 -1.39 -2.53
N LEU A 16 7.27 -0.65 -2.84
CA LEU A 16 8.51 -0.66 -2.05
C LEU A 16 8.31 -0.12 -0.64
N THR A 17 7.56 0.97 -0.50
CA THR A 17 7.27 1.58 0.80
C THR A 17 6.40 0.64 1.65
N SER A 18 5.37 0.01 1.06
CA SER A 18 4.56 -1.02 1.70
C SER A 18 5.37 -2.24 2.11
N LEU A 19 6.30 -2.70 1.26
CA LEU A 19 7.20 -3.80 1.57
C LEU A 19 8.08 -3.45 2.77
N LEU A 20 8.71 -2.27 2.77
CA LEU A 20 9.55 -1.82 3.87
C LEU A 20 8.77 -1.74 5.18
N TRP A 21 7.56 -1.19 5.13
CA TRP A 21 6.66 -1.08 6.28
C TRP A 21 6.27 -2.47 6.85
N LEU A 22 5.92 -3.42 5.97
CA LEU A 22 5.59 -4.79 6.38
C LEU A 22 6.79 -5.53 6.97
N LEU A 23 7.99 -5.37 6.39
CA LEU A 23 9.21 -5.97 6.93
C LEU A 23 9.58 -5.39 8.30
N ALA A 24 9.44 -4.08 8.47
CA ALA A 24 9.69 -3.41 9.74
C ALA A 24 8.80 -3.93 10.87
N GLN A 25 7.57 -4.37 10.56
CA GLN A 25 6.66 -4.99 11.52
C GLN A 25 6.91 -6.50 11.69
N SER A 26 7.18 -7.23 10.59
CA SER A 26 7.33 -8.68 10.62
C SER A 26 8.58 -9.14 11.37
N LEU A 27 9.70 -8.44 11.22
CA LEU A 27 10.97 -8.81 11.85
C LEU A 27 10.89 -8.86 13.38
N PRO A 28 10.42 -7.82 14.09
CA PRO A 28 10.26 -7.90 15.54
C PRO A 28 9.20 -8.92 15.94
N LEU A 29 8.12 -9.11 15.18
CA LEU A 29 7.11 -10.15 15.48
C LEU A 29 7.66 -11.58 15.40
N ILE A 30 8.57 -11.87 14.47
CA ILE A 30 9.17 -13.20 14.30
C ILE A 30 10.31 -13.42 15.30
N LEU A 31 11.27 -12.48 15.32
CA LEU A 31 12.52 -12.62 16.08
C LEU A 31 12.33 -12.28 17.56
N TRP A 32 11.50 -11.28 17.87
CA TRP A 32 11.31 -10.78 19.23
C TRP A 32 9.84 -10.47 19.57
N PRO A 33 8.95 -11.48 19.55
CA PRO A 33 7.52 -11.28 19.77
C PRO A 33 7.21 -10.63 21.13
N SER A 34 8.00 -10.93 22.16
CA SER A 34 7.85 -10.34 23.49
C SER A 34 7.97 -8.82 23.50
N PHE A 35 8.83 -8.24 22.66
CA PHE A 35 8.96 -6.78 22.57
C PHE A 35 7.67 -6.12 22.09
N ILE A 36 7.03 -6.68 21.07
CA ILE A 36 5.76 -6.14 20.56
C ILE A 36 4.63 -6.34 21.58
N ILE A 37 4.58 -7.50 22.24
CA ILE A 37 3.57 -7.79 23.26
C ILE A 37 3.69 -6.79 24.41
N THR A 38 4.89 -6.52 24.93
CA THR A 38 5.08 -5.55 26.02
C THR A 38 4.85 -4.11 25.57
N LEU A 39 5.19 -3.77 24.33
CA LEU A 39 4.95 -2.44 23.77
C LEU A 39 3.44 -2.13 23.64
N LEU A 40 2.62 -3.15 23.39
CA LEU A 40 1.16 -3.05 23.28
C LEU A 40 0.44 -3.39 24.60
N ALA A 41 1.15 -3.91 25.59
CA ALA A 41 0.60 -4.28 26.88
C ALA A 41 0.11 -3.03 27.63
N SER A 42 -1.03 -3.15 28.29
CA SER A 42 -1.51 -2.10 29.20
C SER A 42 -0.68 -2.08 30.48
N ALA A 43 -0.67 -0.95 31.20
CA ALA A 43 0.11 -0.80 32.44
C ALA A 43 -0.19 -1.85 33.52
N ASN A 44 -1.33 -2.55 33.42
CA ASN A 44 -1.76 -3.59 34.37
C ASN A 44 -1.61 -5.01 33.79
N TYR A 45 -0.88 -5.19 32.70
CA TYR A 45 -0.70 -6.49 32.07
C TYR A 45 0.33 -7.33 32.82
N TYR A 46 -0.12 -8.44 33.40
CA TYR A 46 0.73 -9.44 34.05
C TYR A 46 0.75 -10.72 33.19
N PRO A 47 1.87 -11.04 32.51
CA PRO A 47 1.94 -12.21 31.65
C PRO A 47 1.90 -13.51 32.47
N SER A 48 0.91 -14.36 32.20
CA SER A 48 0.88 -15.74 32.68
C SER A 48 1.65 -16.65 31.71
N PRO A 49 2.40 -17.68 32.19
CA PRO A 49 3.19 -18.59 31.35
C PRO A 49 2.40 -19.26 30.21
N HIS A 50 1.09 -19.44 30.38
CA HIS A 50 0.20 -20.03 29.36
C HIS A 50 -0.23 -19.00 28.31
N THR A 51 -0.52 -17.76 28.73
CA THR A 51 -0.85 -16.64 27.86
C THR A 51 0.34 -16.24 26.97
N THR A 52 1.57 -16.33 27.49
CA THR A 52 2.78 -15.96 26.72
C THR A 52 3.02 -16.90 25.53
N LYS A 53 2.68 -18.20 25.65
CA LYS A 53 2.87 -19.18 24.56
C LYS A 53 1.91 -18.93 23.39
N ILE A 54 0.64 -18.63 23.68
CA ILE A 54 -0.36 -18.39 22.64
C ILE A 54 -0.12 -17.05 21.93
N GLU A 55 0.23 -16.00 22.67
CA GLU A 55 0.59 -14.69 22.09
C GLU A 55 1.84 -14.79 21.22
N THR A 56 2.84 -15.55 21.65
CA THR A 56 4.07 -15.79 20.86
C THR A 56 3.76 -16.54 19.56
N TYR A 57 2.88 -17.55 19.61
CA TYR A 57 2.45 -18.28 18.42
C TYR A 57 1.73 -17.36 17.42
N PHE A 58 0.74 -16.59 17.89
CA PHE A 58 0.00 -15.66 17.04
C PHE A 58 0.88 -14.53 16.50
N ALA A 59 1.79 -13.98 17.30
CA ALA A 59 2.75 -12.96 16.86
C ALA A 59 3.64 -13.47 15.72
N ARG A 60 4.19 -14.68 15.86
CA ARG A 60 5.02 -15.30 14.81
C ARG A 60 4.22 -15.63 13.56
N SER A 61 3.01 -16.18 13.72
CA SER A 61 2.14 -16.48 12.58
C SER A 61 1.76 -15.21 11.82
N LEU A 62 1.42 -14.12 12.52
CA LEU A 62 1.12 -12.83 11.92
C LEU A 62 2.34 -12.25 11.20
N GLY A 63 3.52 -12.29 11.83
CA GLY A 63 4.76 -11.84 11.20
C GLY A 63 5.10 -12.60 9.92
N LEU A 64 4.93 -13.93 9.91
CA LEU A 64 5.12 -14.76 8.72
C LEU A 64 4.12 -14.41 7.60
N SER A 65 2.86 -14.17 7.94
CA SER A 65 1.85 -13.72 6.96
C SER A 65 2.22 -12.35 6.37
N GLN A 66 2.66 -11.39 7.19
CA GLN A 66 3.10 -10.07 6.72
C GLN A 66 4.32 -10.16 5.80
N LEU A 67 5.28 -11.03 6.10
CA LEU A 67 6.43 -11.31 5.24
C LEU A 67 5.97 -11.87 3.88
N PHE A 68 5.03 -12.81 3.88
CA PHE A 68 4.49 -13.36 2.63
C PHE A 68 3.76 -12.29 1.80
N PHE A 69 2.97 -11.42 2.42
CA PHE A 69 2.36 -10.27 1.72
C PHE A 69 3.42 -9.33 1.15
N ALA A 70 4.50 -9.06 1.88
CA ALA A 70 5.61 -8.25 1.39
C ALA A 70 6.27 -8.86 0.13
N LEU A 71 6.45 -10.19 0.11
CA LEU A 71 6.96 -10.91 -1.07
C LEU A 71 6.00 -10.85 -2.26
N VAL A 72 4.69 -10.97 -2.03
CA VAL A 72 3.67 -10.83 -3.09
C VAL A 72 3.74 -9.43 -3.70
N LEU A 73 3.89 -8.38 -2.88
CA LEU A 73 4.05 -7.00 -3.37
C LEU A 73 5.35 -6.82 -4.17
N LEU A 74 6.44 -7.44 -3.75
CA LEU A 74 7.71 -7.41 -4.48
C LEU A 74 7.57 -8.02 -5.89
N VAL A 75 6.93 -9.19 -5.97
CA VAL A 75 6.66 -9.89 -7.23
C VAL A 75 5.80 -9.03 -8.13
N LEU A 76 4.75 -8.42 -7.59
CA LEU A 76 3.81 -7.67 -8.41
C LEU A 76 4.30 -6.29 -8.84
N SER A 77 5.22 -5.69 -8.06
CA SER A 77 5.95 -4.49 -8.48
C SER A 77 6.77 -4.73 -9.76
N GLY A 78 7.06 -6.00 -10.08
CA GLY A 78 7.87 -6.43 -11.22
C GLY A 78 9.33 -5.93 -11.17
N LEU A 79 9.81 -5.62 -9.96
CA LEU A 79 11.23 -5.48 -9.65
C LEU A 79 11.96 -6.83 -9.75
N LEU A 80 11.24 -7.94 -9.61
CA LEU A 80 11.76 -9.28 -9.79
C LEU A 80 11.42 -9.78 -11.20
N PRO A 81 12.40 -9.95 -12.11
CA PRO A 81 12.16 -10.43 -13.47
C PRO A 81 11.87 -11.94 -13.44
N LEU A 82 10.63 -12.31 -13.11
CA LEU A 82 10.15 -13.69 -13.10
C LEU A 82 9.65 -14.17 -14.48
N GLY A 83 9.49 -13.25 -15.43
CA GLY A 83 9.06 -13.52 -16.80
C GLY A 83 10.22 -13.53 -17.81
N PRO A 84 9.95 -13.91 -19.08
CA PRO A 84 10.93 -13.81 -20.15
C PRO A 84 11.50 -12.38 -20.24
N ALA A 85 12.82 -12.28 -20.47
CA ALA A 85 13.52 -11.00 -20.59
C ALA A 85 12.80 -10.07 -21.58
N GLY A 86 12.34 -8.90 -21.11
CA GLY A 86 11.61 -7.92 -21.90
C GLY A 86 10.13 -7.73 -21.54
N THR A 87 9.59 -8.52 -20.60
CA THR A 87 8.26 -8.26 -20.00
C THR A 87 8.38 -7.27 -18.85
N THR A 88 8.28 -5.97 -19.12
CA THR A 88 8.21 -4.93 -18.08
C THR A 88 6.83 -4.89 -17.40
N SER A 89 6.79 -4.52 -16.12
CA SER A 89 5.61 -4.46 -15.24
C SER A 89 4.43 -3.64 -15.79
N ALA A 90 4.67 -2.79 -16.80
CA ALA A 90 3.67 -2.00 -17.50
C ALA A 90 2.51 -2.84 -18.08
N ASN A 91 2.72 -4.14 -18.31
CA ASN A 91 1.71 -5.05 -18.84
C ASN A 91 1.07 -5.99 -17.80
N ASN A 92 1.31 -5.80 -16.49
CA ASN A 92 0.69 -6.65 -15.47
C ASN A 92 -0.80 -6.26 -15.28
N PRO A 93 -1.78 -7.10 -15.70
CA PRO A 93 -3.20 -6.76 -15.61
C PRO A 93 -3.70 -6.64 -14.16
N TYR A 94 -2.93 -7.12 -13.18
CA TYR A 94 -3.29 -7.11 -11.76
C TYR A 94 -2.72 -5.92 -10.99
N ALA A 95 -1.90 -5.06 -11.61
CA ALA A 95 -1.24 -3.95 -10.92
C ALA A 95 -2.24 -3.01 -10.22
N GLN A 96 -3.27 -2.56 -10.93
CA GLN A 96 -4.30 -1.68 -10.35
C GLN A 96 -5.11 -2.36 -9.24
N ALA A 97 -5.45 -3.65 -9.41
CA ALA A 97 -6.20 -4.41 -8.41
C ALA A 97 -5.41 -4.54 -7.10
N VAL A 98 -4.11 -4.78 -7.19
CA VAL A 98 -3.29 -4.92 -5.99
C VAL A 98 -2.97 -3.58 -5.35
N VAL A 99 -2.73 -2.51 -6.11
CA VAL A 99 -2.65 -1.16 -5.53
C VAL A 99 -3.92 -0.85 -4.71
N LEU A 100 -5.11 -1.18 -5.24
CA LEU A 100 -6.38 -1.01 -4.53
C LEU A 100 -6.45 -1.84 -3.24
N ILE A 101 -6.13 -3.13 -3.32
CA ILE A 101 -6.16 -4.03 -2.15
C ILE A 101 -5.16 -3.57 -1.08
N THR A 102 -3.94 -3.18 -1.47
CA THR A 102 -2.90 -2.67 -0.56
C THR A 102 -3.33 -1.36 0.09
N THR A 103 -3.96 -0.47 -0.67
CA THR A 103 -4.50 0.79 -0.15
C THR A 103 -5.60 0.55 0.88
N LEU A 104 -6.52 -0.37 0.60
CA LEU A 104 -7.60 -0.77 1.52
C LEU A 104 -7.05 -1.43 2.79
N TYR A 105 -6.03 -2.29 2.66
CA TYR A 105 -5.36 -2.91 3.80
C TYR A 105 -4.76 -1.85 4.73
N HIS A 106 -3.98 -0.90 4.19
CA HIS A 106 -3.38 0.18 4.98
C HIS A 106 -4.42 1.13 5.57
N ALA A 107 -5.52 1.40 4.87
CA ALA A 107 -6.64 2.17 5.42
C ALA A 107 -7.26 1.45 6.63
N ALA A 108 -7.60 0.17 6.49
CA ALA A 108 -8.18 -0.63 7.56
C ALA A 108 -7.24 -0.76 8.76
N ALA A 109 -5.95 -1.01 8.52
CA ALA A 109 -4.92 -1.08 9.55
C ALA A 109 -4.74 0.26 10.29
N GLY A 110 -4.79 1.38 9.56
CA GLY A 110 -4.72 2.73 10.11
C GLY A 110 -5.91 3.07 11.00
N ILE A 111 -7.13 2.73 10.57
CA ILE A 111 -8.36 2.90 11.36
C ILE A 111 -8.32 2.01 12.61
N TYR A 112 -7.96 0.73 12.46
CA TYR A 112 -7.88 -0.19 13.59
C TYR A 112 -6.87 0.29 14.65
N SER A 113 -5.67 0.67 14.23
CA SER A 113 -4.66 1.19 15.16
C SER A 113 -5.09 2.51 15.81
N TYR A 114 -5.77 3.41 15.08
CA TYR A 114 -6.33 4.63 15.68
C TYR A 114 -7.41 4.32 16.73
N THR A 115 -8.36 3.42 16.43
CA THR A 115 -9.38 3.01 17.40
C THR A 115 -8.74 2.40 18.65
N ARG A 116 -7.71 1.56 18.50
CA ARG A 116 -6.94 1.01 19.62
C ARG A 116 -6.18 2.06 20.42
N PHE A 117 -5.62 3.06 19.76
CA PHE A 117 -4.98 4.21 20.41
C PHE A 117 -5.97 4.93 21.35
N THR A 118 -7.17 5.23 20.86
CA THR A 118 -8.21 5.89 21.67
C THR A 118 -8.74 5.00 22.80
N ALA A 119 -8.90 3.70 22.57
CA ALA A 119 -9.42 2.76 23.56
C ALA A 119 -8.42 2.44 24.69
N THR A 120 -7.13 2.54 24.43
CA THR A 120 -6.06 2.15 25.38
C THR A 120 -5.41 3.35 26.07
N GLY A 121 -6.05 4.53 26.03
CA GLY A 121 -5.57 5.72 26.72
C GLY A 121 -4.32 6.36 26.11
N GLY A 122 -4.08 6.18 24.80
CA GLY A 122 -3.05 6.94 24.08
C GLY A 122 -1.68 6.26 23.94
N GLN A 123 -1.60 4.93 23.89
CA GLN A 123 -0.33 4.23 23.70
C GLN A 123 0.35 4.57 22.36
N VAL A 124 1.58 5.06 22.41
CA VAL A 124 2.35 5.56 21.26
C VAL A 124 2.53 4.51 20.16
N ALA A 125 2.64 3.22 20.51
CA ALA A 125 2.75 2.13 19.56
C ALA A 125 1.61 2.10 18.52
N TYR A 126 0.37 2.25 19.00
CA TYR A 126 -0.81 2.29 18.14
C TYR A 126 -0.87 3.57 17.30
N LEU A 127 -0.36 4.69 17.83
CA LEU A 127 -0.27 5.94 17.07
C LEU A 127 0.71 5.83 15.90
N ILE A 128 1.90 5.26 16.13
CA ILE A 128 2.89 5.03 15.06
C ILE A 128 2.30 4.10 13.99
N GLY A 129 1.63 3.03 14.41
CA GLY A 129 0.94 2.12 13.49
C GLY A 129 -0.11 2.81 12.63
N SER A 130 -0.85 3.75 13.23
CA SER A 130 -1.89 4.54 12.56
C SER A 130 -1.32 5.54 11.58
N LEU A 131 -0.30 6.30 11.98
CA LEU A 131 0.35 7.29 11.13
C LEU A 131 1.04 6.64 9.93
N GLY A 132 1.79 5.55 10.15
CA GLY A 132 2.46 4.84 9.06
C GLY A 132 1.46 4.25 8.08
N SER A 133 0.46 3.51 8.57
CA SER A 133 -0.56 2.92 7.68
C SER A 133 -1.43 4.00 7.00
N GLY A 134 -1.73 5.10 7.69
CA GLY A 134 -2.45 6.24 7.12
C GLY A 134 -1.68 6.91 5.98
N PHE A 135 -0.38 7.18 6.17
CA PHE A 135 0.48 7.72 5.12
C PHE A 135 0.51 6.82 3.88
N LEU A 136 0.73 5.51 4.07
CA LEU A 136 0.73 4.55 2.96
C LEU A 136 -0.64 4.48 2.25
N SER A 137 -1.74 4.63 2.99
CA SER A 137 -3.08 4.72 2.40
C SER A 137 -3.25 5.99 1.55
N CYS A 138 -2.75 7.14 2.00
CA CYS A 138 -2.76 8.38 1.22
C CYS A 138 -1.93 8.26 -0.06
N VAL A 139 -0.74 7.66 0.01
CA VAL A 139 0.10 7.39 -1.17
C VAL A 139 -0.61 6.41 -2.11
N GLY A 140 -1.24 5.37 -1.59
CA GLY A 140 -2.02 4.42 -2.39
C GLY A 140 -3.20 5.06 -3.11
N LEU A 141 -3.95 5.92 -2.42
CA LEU A 141 -5.01 6.73 -3.04
C LEU A 141 -4.44 7.66 -4.11
N TYR A 142 -3.31 8.32 -3.85
CA TYR A 142 -2.64 9.15 -4.85
C TYR A 142 -2.31 8.34 -6.13
N VAL A 143 -1.75 7.14 -5.98
CA VAL A 143 -1.44 6.26 -7.10
C VAL A 143 -2.71 5.81 -7.85
N LEU A 144 -3.81 5.51 -7.15
CA LEU A 144 -5.08 5.15 -7.80
C LEU A 144 -5.72 6.33 -8.55
N LEU A 145 -5.59 7.54 -8.03
CA LEU A 145 -6.19 8.74 -8.59
C LEU A 145 -5.38 9.34 -9.74
N PHE A 146 -4.06 9.25 -9.65
CA PHE A 146 -3.14 9.99 -10.52
C PHE A 146 -2.06 9.12 -11.20
N GLY A 147 -1.93 7.84 -10.83
CA GLY A 147 -0.91 6.93 -11.39
C GLY A 147 -1.27 6.33 -12.75
N ASP A 148 -2.47 6.57 -13.28
CA ASP A 148 -2.87 6.09 -14.61
C ASP A 148 -2.36 7.08 -15.68
N GLU A 149 -1.16 6.85 -16.22
CA GLU A 149 -0.70 7.59 -17.39
C GLU A 149 -1.47 7.17 -18.65
N LYS A 150 -2.29 8.11 -19.14
CA LYS A 150 -2.87 8.16 -20.50
C LYS A 150 -3.86 7.05 -20.82
N ARG A 151 -5.14 7.33 -20.57
CA ARG A 151 -6.26 6.66 -21.26
C ARG A 151 -6.37 7.13 -22.71
N LEU A 152 -5.32 6.97 -23.52
CA LEU A 152 -5.38 7.23 -24.95
C LEU A 152 -6.25 6.16 -25.63
N SER A 153 -7.33 6.60 -26.27
CA SER A 153 -8.19 5.72 -27.04
C SER A 153 -7.41 5.13 -28.22
N ARG A 154 -7.13 3.82 -28.18
CA ARG A 154 -6.48 3.09 -29.29
C ARG A 154 -7.21 3.22 -30.65
N ARG A 155 -8.52 3.51 -30.62
CA ARG A 155 -9.36 3.67 -31.83
C ARG A 155 -9.38 5.09 -32.40
N THR A 156 -9.11 6.10 -31.58
CA THR A 156 -9.31 7.51 -31.98
C THR A 156 -8.13 8.42 -31.67
N GLY A 157 -7.07 7.91 -31.07
CA GLY A 157 -5.92 8.70 -30.58
C GLY A 157 -6.30 9.78 -29.57
N ALA A 158 -7.56 9.81 -29.14
CA ALA A 158 -8.09 10.84 -28.27
C ALA A 158 -7.74 10.50 -26.83
N ASP A 159 -7.12 11.47 -26.17
CA ASP A 159 -6.83 11.40 -24.75
C ASP A 159 -8.14 11.39 -23.94
N LYS A 160 -8.51 10.23 -23.38
CA LYS A 160 -9.73 10.08 -22.57
C LYS A 160 -9.54 10.62 -21.15
N SER A 161 -8.33 11.03 -20.76
CA SER A 161 -8.09 11.70 -19.47
C SER A 161 -8.70 13.11 -19.44
N THR A 162 -9.06 13.68 -20.59
CA THR A 162 -9.74 14.99 -20.68
C THR A 162 -11.23 14.98 -20.28
N SER A 163 -11.83 13.84 -19.93
CA SER A 163 -13.24 13.79 -19.48
C SER A 163 -13.37 13.72 -17.96
N GLY A 164 -13.48 14.89 -17.32
CA GLY A 164 -14.48 15.15 -16.28
C GLY A 164 -14.40 14.41 -14.94
N TRP A 165 -13.32 13.72 -14.61
CA TRP A 165 -13.15 13.06 -13.31
C TRP A 165 -11.93 13.63 -12.57
N PRO A 166 -12.01 13.91 -11.25
CA PRO A 166 -13.19 13.83 -10.37
C PRO A 166 -14.14 15.04 -10.52
N PHE A 167 -13.78 16.06 -11.30
CA PHE A 167 -14.61 17.25 -11.54
C PHE A 167 -14.92 17.44 -13.03
N ARG A 168 -16.20 17.72 -13.34
CA ARG A 168 -16.68 17.92 -14.71
C ARG A 168 -16.00 19.11 -15.37
N ASN A 169 -15.29 18.87 -16.48
CA ASN A 169 -14.64 19.91 -17.27
C ASN A 169 -15.50 20.30 -18.48
N ALA A 170 -16.31 21.35 -18.32
CA ALA A 170 -17.19 21.87 -19.37
C ALA A 170 -16.43 22.38 -20.61
N VAL A 171 -15.16 22.77 -20.47
CA VAL A 171 -14.30 23.24 -21.57
C VAL A 171 -13.83 22.07 -22.45
N ALA A 172 -13.51 20.93 -21.83
CA ALA A 172 -13.15 19.71 -22.57
C ALA A 172 -14.35 19.13 -23.34
N ASP A 173 -15.54 19.18 -22.76
CA ASP A 173 -16.78 18.73 -23.42
C ASP A 173 -17.12 19.58 -24.65
N LYS A 174 -16.93 20.90 -24.58
CA LYS A 174 -17.10 21.81 -25.73
C LYS A 174 -16.15 21.46 -26.88
N ARG A 175 -14.87 21.21 -26.59
CA ARG A 175 -13.87 20.82 -27.61
C ARG A 175 -14.19 19.48 -28.29
N LYS A 176 -14.78 18.51 -27.57
CA LYS A 176 -15.27 17.24 -28.16
C LYS A 176 -16.45 17.45 -29.11
N LYS A 177 -17.34 18.42 -28.81
CA LYS A 177 -18.50 18.74 -29.65
C LYS A 177 -18.07 19.42 -30.96
N THR A 178 -17.11 20.35 -30.90
CA THR A 178 -16.55 21.03 -32.08
C THR A 178 -15.80 20.08 -33.03
N ARG A 179 -15.10 19.07 -32.50
CA ARG A 179 -14.37 18.08 -33.32
C ARG A 179 -15.26 17.04 -34.05
N ARG A 180 -16.57 17.01 -33.76
CA ARG A 180 -17.54 16.07 -34.36
C ARG A 180 -18.52 16.74 -35.34
N SER A 181 -18.44 18.07 -35.45
CA SER A 181 -19.12 18.87 -36.47
C SER A 181 -18.22 19.03 -37.69
#